data_AF-A0AAN8IAF2-F1
#
_entry.id   AF-A0AAN8IAF2-F1
#
_cell.length_a   1.000
_cell.length_b   1.000
_cell.length_c   1.000
_cell.angle_alpha   90.00
_cell.angle_beta   90.00
_cell.angle_gamma   90.00
#
_symmetry.space_group_name_H-M   'P 1'
#
loop_
_entity.id
_entity.type
_entity.pdbx_description
1 polymer ?
#
loop_
_entity_poly.entity_id
_entity_poly.type
_entity_poly.pdbx_seq_one_letter_code
_entity_poly.pdbx_strand_id
1 'polypeptide(L)'
;KGAAAMLARLVKEKKLSEDNFRVGLTKVFFKAGIVAHLEDIRDIRLAELVTGLQAQIRWYYQTIEKKRRVARMEATKSIQRSVRNWAMLRTWSWFKLYGKVKPLIQSGKIEEQYEKLQESVANLKDTLQKEEALKAELAESAERLKRETTDLLAQLEATRGTNTEIEERMAMMNEQKVA
;
A
#
# COMPACT_ATOMS: atom_id res chain seq x y z
N LYS A 1 -33.84 4.23 -15.55
CA LYS A 1 -33.42 3.03 -16.34
C LYS A 1 -33.10 1.81 -15.46
N GLY A 2 -32.28 1.94 -14.41
CA GLY A 2 -31.95 0.80 -13.52
C GLY A 2 -33.14 0.15 -12.77
N ALA A 3 -34.03 0.96 -12.18
CA ALA A 3 -35.18 0.44 -11.42
C ALA A 3 -36.15 -0.40 -12.28
N ALA A 4 -36.42 0.04 -13.51
CA ALA A 4 -37.29 -0.70 -14.45
C ALA A 4 -36.70 -2.06 -14.83
N ALA A 5 -35.39 -2.13 -15.09
CA ALA A 5 -34.70 -3.38 -15.39
C ALA A 5 -34.69 -4.36 -14.20
N MET A 6 -34.50 -3.84 -12.98
CA MET A 6 -34.57 -4.63 -11.75
C MET A 6 -35.98 -5.23 -11.55
N LEU A 7 -37.03 -4.42 -11.69
CA LEU A 7 -38.42 -4.85 -11.52
C LEU A 7 -38.83 -5.86 -12.60
N ALA A 8 -38.44 -5.63 -13.85
CA ALA A 8 -38.67 -6.59 -14.95
C ALA A 8 -38.02 -7.95 -14.67
N ARG A 9 -36.82 -7.95 -14.08
CA ARG A 9 -36.17 -9.19 -13.64
C ARG A 9 -36.93 -9.88 -12.51
N LEU A 10 -37.44 -9.14 -11.53
CA LEU A 10 -38.25 -9.72 -10.44
C LEU A 10 -39.57 -10.32 -10.95
N VAL A 11 -40.17 -9.70 -11.97
CA VAL A 11 -41.34 -10.26 -12.67
C VAL A 11 -40.98 -11.56 -13.39
N LYS A 12 -39.85 -11.60 -14.11
CA LYS A 12 -39.35 -12.81 -14.77
C LYS A 12 -39.05 -13.95 -13.78
N GLU A 13 -38.53 -13.61 -12.60
CA GLU A 13 -38.26 -14.56 -11.50
C GLU A 13 -39.53 -14.94 -10.72
N LYS A 14 -40.73 -14.47 -11.13
CA LYS A 14 -42.03 -14.70 -10.48
C LYS A 14 -42.10 -14.26 -9.02
N LYS A 15 -41.24 -13.30 -8.63
CA LYS A 15 -41.24 -12.69 -7.28
C LYS A 15 -42.13 -11.45 -7.19
N LEU A 16 -42.60 -10.94 -8.33
CA LEU A 16 -43.47 -9.76 -8.42
C LEU A 16 -44.39 -9.90 -9.65
N SER A 17 -45.60 -9.34 -9.60
CA SER A 17 -46.49 -9.21 -10.77
C SER A 17 -46.41 -7.80 -11.36
N GLU A 18 -46.64 -7.65 -12.66
CA GLU A 18 -46.69 -6.33 -13.33
C GLU A 18 -47.79 -5.43 -12.76
N ASP A 19 -48.85 -6.00 -12.20
CA ASP A 19 -49.92 -5.25 -11.54
C ASP A 19 -49.56 -4.69 -10.17
N ASN A 20 -48.41 -5.09 -9.61
CA ASN A 20 -48.01 -4.70 -8.27
C ASN A 20 -47.29 -3.35 -8.22
N PHE A 21 -46.87 -2.80 -9.36
CA PHE A 21 -46.11 -1.55 -9.42
C PHE A 21 -46.40 -0.73 -10.69
N ARG A 22 -46.07 0.57 -10.64
CA ARG A 22 -46.04 1.47 -11.80
C ARG A 22 -44.78 2.33 -11.73
N VAL A 23 -44.06 2.47 -12.84
CA VAL A 23 -42.82 3.25 -12.93
C VAL A 23 -43.14 4.64 -13.50
N GLY A 24 -42.97 5.69 -12.70
CA GLY A 24 -43.05 7.08 -13.14
C GLY A 24 -41.69 7.64 -13.57
N LEU A 25 -41.65 8.92 -13.94
CA LEU A 25 -40.43 9.60 -14.41
C LEU A 25 -39.33 9.64 -13.33
N THR A 26 -39.72 9.87 -12.07
CA THR A 26 -38.78 10.04 -10.95
C THR A 26 -38.96 9.00 -9.84
N LYS A 27 -40.15 8.39 -9.72
CA LYS A 27 -40.52 7.49 -8.61
C LYS A 27 -41.17 6.21 -9.12
N VAL A 28 -41.03 5.13 -8.36
CA VAL A 28 -41.79 3.89 -8.54
C VAL A 28 -42.89 3.84 -7.49
N PHE A 29 -44.11 3.54 -7.93
CA PHE A 29 -45.27 3.38 -7.07
C PHE A 29 -45.58 1.90 -6.92
N PHE A 30 -45.84 1.45 -5.69
CA PHE A 30 -46.18 0.06 -5.37
C PHE A 30 -47.58 0.01 -4.76
N LYS A 31 -48.30 -1.10 -4.98
CA LYS A 31 -49.51 -1.40 -4.22
C LYS A 31 -49.16 -1.65 -2.75
N ALA A 32 -50.15 -1.47 -1.86
CA ALA A 32 -49.98 -1.73 -0.43
C ALA A 32 -49.46 -3.15 -0.16
N GLY A 33 -48.54 -3.29 0.79
CA GLY A 33 -47.94 -4.57 1.19
C GLY A 33 -46.80 -5.08 0.29
N ILE A 34 -46.68 -4.59 -0.95
CA ILE A 34 -45.65 -5.06 -1.89
C ILE A 34 -44.24 -4.63 -1.47
N VAL A 35 -44.08 -3.43 -0.90
CA VAL A 35 -42.77 -2.95 -0.44
C VAL A 35 -42.25 -3.83 0.70
N ALA A 36 -43.09 -4.13 1.70
CA ALA A 36 -42.71 -5.01 2.80
C ALA A 36 -42.28 -6.40 2.30
N HIS A 37 -43.03 -6.97 1.35
CA HIS A 37 -42.65 -8.25 0.73
C HIS A 37 -41.28 -8.20 0.01
N LEU A 38 -40.99 -7.10 -0.69
CA LEU A 38 -39.69 -6.90 -1.33
C LEU A 38 -38.55 -6.72 -0.31
N GLU A 39 -38.84 -6.11 0.84
CA GLU A 39 -37.89 -6.01 1.96
C GLU A 39 -37.59 -7.37 2.58
N ASP A 40 -38.59 -8.24 2.77
CA ASP A 40 -38.39 -9.60 3.26
C ASP A 40 -37.47 -10.42 2.31
N ILE A 41 -37.72 -10.35 1.00
CA ILE A 41 -36.88 -11.02 0.00
C ILE A 41 -35.46 -10.47 0.02
N ARG A 42 -35.31 -9.15 0.16
CA ARG A 42 -34.00 -8.50 0.26
C ARG A 42 -33.27 -9.02 1.48
N ASP A 43 -33.92 -9.08 2.64
CA ASP A 43 -33.29 -9.43 3.90
C ASP A 43 -32.84 -10.90 3.92
N ILE A 44 -33.65 -11.82 3.37
CA ILE A 44 -33.23 -13.22 3.14
C ILE A 44 -31.97 -13.27 2.27
N ARG A 45 -31.97 -12.54 1.14
CA ARG A 45 -30.83 -12.56 0.22
C ARG A 45 -29.58 -11.91 0.82
N LEU A 46 -29.74 -10.84 1.59
CA LEU A 46 -28.64 -10.19 2.30
C LEU A 46 -28.06 -11.12 3.37
N ALA A 47 -28.90 -11.85 4.12
CA ALA A 47 -28.43 -12.80 5.11
C ALA A 47 -27.55 -13.90 4.50
N GLU A 48 -27.94 -14.46 3.34
CA GLU A 48 -27.12 -15.43 2.61
C GLU A 48 -25.78 -14.84 2.16
N LEU A 49 -25.80 -13.65 1.54
CA LEU A 49 -24.60 -13.00 1.03
C LEU A 49 -23.63 -12.62 2.14
N VAL A 50 -24.14 -12.03 3.23
CA VAL A 50 -23.34 -11.64 4.38
C VAL A 50 -22.76 -12.87 5.06
N THR A 51 -23.55 -13.93 5.24
CA THR A 51 -23.06 -15.19 5.82
C THR A 51 -21.96 -15.81 4.96
N GLY A 52 -22.14 -15.83 3.63
CA GLY A 52 -21.12 -16.30 2.69
C GLY A 52 -19.83 -15.48 2.77
N LEU A 53 -19.94 -14.16 2.79
CA LEU A 53 -18.80 -13.25 2.96
C LEU A 53 -18.08 -13.50 4.29
N GLN A 54 -18.81 -13.58 5.40
CA GLN A 54 -18.23 -13.85 6.71
C GLN A 54 -17.54 -15.22 6.76
N ALA A 55 -18.12 -16.25 6.13
CA ALA A 55 -17.51 -17.57 6.07
C ALA A 55 -16.17 -17.54 5.32
N GLN A 56 -16.10 -16.82 4.20
CA GLN A 56 -14.86 -16.64 3.43
C GLN A 56 -13.80 -15.89 4.23
N ILE A 57 -14.17 -14.80 4.90
CA ILE A 57 -13.27 -14.04 5.77
C ILE A 57 -12.71 -14.94 6.88
N ARG A 58 -13.58 -15.68 7.59
CA ARG A 58 -13.16 -16.61 8.65
C ARG A 58 -12.24 -17.69 8.11
N TRP A 59 -12.58 -18.31 6.98
CA TRP A 59 -11.73 -19.32 6.34
C TRP A 59 -10.34 -18.79 5.99
N TYR A 60 -10.26 -17.58 5.45
CA TYR A 60 -8.98 -16.94 5.12
C TYR A 60 -8.10 -16.74 6.36
N TYR A 61 -8.66 -16.17 7.44
CA TYR A 61 -7.93 -16.02 8.70
C TYR A 61 -7.48 -17.36 9.30
N GLN A 62 -8.33 -18.38 9.28
CA GLN A 62 -7.96 -19.70 9.78
C GLN A 62 -6.88 -20.37 8.94
N THR A 63 -6.85 -20.12 7.63
CA THR A 63 -5.81 -20.62 6.73
C THR A 63 -4.44 -20.01 7.07
N ILE A 64 -4.39 -18.71 7.37
CA ILE A 64 -3.18 -18.02 7.82
C ILE A 64 -2.71 -18.60 9.17
N GLU A 65 -3.63 -18.71 10.13
CA GLU A 65 -3.31 -19.21 11.48
C GLU A 65 -2.87 -20.69 11.44
N LYS A 66 -3.49 -21.52 10.59
CA LYS A 66 -3.06 -22.90 10.35
C LYS A 66 -1.62 -22.96 9.86
N LYS A 67 -1.25 -22.17 8.84
CA LYS A 67 0.14 -22.10 8.34
C LYS A 67 1.11 -21.73 9.46
N ARG A 68 0.76 -20.74 10.28
CA ARG A 68 1.58 -20.32 11.44
C ARG A 68 1.76 -21.45 12.47
N ARG A 69 0.69 -22.19 12.77
CA ARG A 69 0.73 -23.33 13.72
C ARG A 69 1.57 -24.49 13.21
N VAL A 70 1.45 -24.83 11.93
CA VAL A 70 2.26 -25.88 11.29
C VAL A 70 3.74 -25.51 11.33
N ALA A 71 4.10 -24.29 10.92
CA ALA A 71 5.50 -23.83 10.97
C ALA A 71 6.07 -23.83 12.39
N ARG A 72 5.29 -23.41 13.40
CA ARG A 72 5.69 -23.49 14.81
C ARG A 72 5.90 -24.92 15.28
N MET A 73 5.01 -25.84 14.91
CA MET A 73 5.13 -27.25 15.27
C MET A 73 6.39 -27.88 14.65
N GLU A 74 6.67 -27.60 13.37
CA GLU A 74 7.87 -28.07 12.68
C GLU A 74 9.14 -27.50 13.32
N ALA A 75 9.18 -26.19 13.56
CA ALA A 75 10.29 -25.54 14.25
C ALA A 75 10.54 -26.15 15.64
N THR A 76 9.47 -26.41 16.40
CA THR A 76 9.57 -27.04 17.72
C THR A 76 10.19 -28.43 17.63
N LYS A 77 9.75 -29.26 16.67
CA LYS A 77 10.32 -30.60 16.45
C LYS A 77 11.80 -30.53 16.08
N SER A 78 12.17 -29.61 15.19
CA SER A 78 13.56 -29.40 14.78
C SER A 78 14.43 -28.97 15.96
N ILE A 79 13.99 -27.99 16.76
CA ILE A 79 14.71 -27.54 17.95
C ILE A 79 14.88 -28.67 18.94
N GLN A 80 13.81 -29.41 19.26
CA GLN A 80 13.88 -30.54 20.20
C GLN A 80 14.87 -31.61 19.71
N ARG A 81 14.86 -31.92 18.41
CA ARG A 81 15.81 -32.87 17.82
C ARG A 81 17.25 -32.36 17.93
N SER A 82 17.49 -31.11 17.60
CA SER A 82 18.80 -30.47 17.73
C SER A 82 19.30 -30.45 19.17
N VAL A 83 18.45 -30.15 20.14
CA VAL A 83 18.79 -30.18 21.57
C VAL A 83 19.17 -31.59 22.03
N ARG A 84 18.41 -32.61 21.64
CA ARG A 84 18.75 -34.01 21.96
C ARG A 84 20.08 -34.43 21.33
N ASN A 85 20.30 -34.07 20.06
CA ASN A 85 21.56 -34.33 19.36
C ASN A 85 22.73 -33.63 20.06
N TRP A 86 22.57 -32.37 20.45
CA TRP A 86 23.58 -31.61 21.19
C TRP A 86 23.89 -32.24 22.55
N ALA A 87 22.86 -32.69 23.28
CA ALA A 87 23.03 -33.34 24.57
C ALA A 87 23.88 -34.62 24.48
N MET A 88 23.78 -35.37 23.39
CA MET A 88 24.64 -36.53 23.11
C MET A 88 26.04 -36.10 22.62
N LEU A 89 26.09 -35.13 21.71
CA LEU A 89 27.32 -34.70 21.04
C LEU A 89 28.30 -34.02 22.01
N ARG A 90 27.80 -33.20 22.94
CA ARG A 90 28.63 -32.45 23.91
C ARG A 90 29.49 -33.35 24.79
N THR A 91 29.04 -34.59 25.06
CA THR A 91 29.77 -35.55 25.88
C THR A 91 30.73 -36.42 25.07
N TRP A 92 30.54 -36.51 23.75
CA TRP A 92 31.31 -37.40 22.88
C TRP A 92 32.76 -36.92 22.69
N SER A 93 33.72 -37.82 22.93
CA SER A 93 35.15 -37.50 22.94
C SER A 93 35.68 -36.96 21.61
N TRP A 94 35.25 -37.53 20.48
CA TRP A 94 35.64 -37.06 19.14
C TRP A 94 35.17 -35.63 18.86
N PHE A 95 33.96 -35.26 19.31
CA PHE A 95 33.46 -33.90 19.15
C PHE A 95 34.24 -32.89 20.01
N LYS A 96 34.60 -33.28 21.25
CA LYS A 96 35.48 -32.46 22.11
C LYS A 96 36.85 -32.25 21.48
N LEU A 97 37.43 -33.28 20.85
CA LEU A 97 38.69 -33.16 20.12
C LEU A 97 38.55 -32.20 18.94
N TYR A 98 37.53 -32.39 18.11
CA TYR A 98 37.24 -31.50 16.98
C TYR A 98 37.13 -30.03 17.42
N GLY A 99 36.42 -29.75 18.52
CA GLY A 99 36.29 -28.39 19.07
C GLY A 99 37.61 -27.75 19.50
N LYS A 100 38.60 -28.55 19.94
CA LYS A 100 39.96 -28.06 20.26
C LYS A 100 40.83 -27.88 19.03
N VAL A 101 40.71 -28.77 18.04
CA VAL A 101 41.56 -28.77 16.84
C VAL A 101 41.10 -27.72 15.82
N LYS A 102 39.78 -27.57 15.58
CA LYS A 102 39.24 -26.68 14.55
C LYS A 102 39.74 -25.22 14.66
N PRO A 103 39.81 -24.57 15.84
CA PRO A 103 40.30 -23.19 15.94
C PRO A 103 41.79 -23.00 15.60
N LEU A 104 42.59 -24.07 15.64
CA LEU A 104 44.01 -24.07 15.30
C LEU A 104 44.25 -24.14 13.79
N ILE A 105 43.22 -24.51 13.03
CA ILE A 105 43.27 -24.57 11.56
C ILE A 105 42.92 -23.17 11.03
N GLN A 106 43.95 -22.41 10.64
CA GLN A 106 43.83 -21.01 10.25
C GLN A 106 43.05 -20.79 8.93
N SER A 107 43.06 -21.76 8.02
CA SER A 107 42.45 -21.62 6.69
C SER A 107 40.95 -21.28 6.73
N GLY A 108 40.19 -21.89 7.65
CA GLY A 108 38.76 -21.61 7.77
C GLY A 108 38.41 -20.22 8.29
N LYS A 109 39.32 -19.56 9.02
CA LYS A 109 39.11 -18.18 9.51
C LYS A 109 39.35 -17.14 8.42
N ILE A 110 40.28 -17.42 7.50
CA ILE A 110 40.58 -16.51 6.38
C ILE A 110 39.42 -16.51 5.39
N GLU A 111 38.84 -17.68 5.10
CA GLU A 111 37.68 -17.79 4.20
C GLU A 111 36.46 -17.06 4.75
N GLU A 112 36.13 -17.22 6.04
CA GLU A 112 35.03 -16.49 6.68
C GLU A 112 35.26 -14.97 6.70
N GLN A 113 36.50 -14.51 6.91
CA GLN A 113 36.84 -13.09 6.83
C GLN A 113 36.76 -12.56 5.40
N TYR A 114 37.15 -13.37 4.42
CA TYR A 114 37.08 -13.02 3.01
C TYR A 114 35.64 -12.92 2.52
N GLU A 115 34.76 -13.86 2.90
CA GLU A 115 33.32 -13.78 2.62
C GLU A 115 32.69 -12.54 3.25
N LYS A 116 32.97 -12.24 4.53
CA LYS A 116 32.48 -11.01 5.18
C LYS A 116 32.99 -9.74 4.50
N LEU A 117 34.23 -9.75 4.03
CA LEU A 117 34.81 -8.63 3.30
C LEU A 117 34.13 -8.48 1.93
N GLN A 118 33.87 -9.58 1.21
CA GLN A 118 33.16 -9.55 -0.06
C GLN A 118 31.73 -9.01 0.10
N GLU A 119 31.01 -9.44 1.14
CA GLU A 119 29.66 -8.93 1.44
C GLU A 119 29.69 -7.43 1.78
N SER A 120 30.65 -6.99 2.59
CA SER A 120 30.86 -5.57 2.91
C SER A 120 31.17 -4.75 1.66
N VAL A 121 32.04 -5.24 0.79
CA VAL A 121 32.39 -4.58 -0.48
C VAL A 121 31.17 -4.50 -1.40
N ALA A 122 30.36 -5.55 -1.50
CA ALA A 122 29.14 -5.54 -2.30
C ALA A 122 28.14 -4.51 -1.77
N ASN A 123 27.90 -4.47 -0.46
CA ASN A 123 27.01 -3.52 0.17
C ASN A 123 27.49 -2.07 0.02
N LEU A 124 28.80 -1.83 0.18
CA LEU A 124 29.39 -0.50 -0.02
C LEU A 124 29.27 -0.04 -1.47
N LYS A 125 29.45 -0.93 -2.45
CA LYS A 125 29.26 -0.60 -3.87
C LYS A 125 27.81 -0.24 -4.19
N ASP A 126 26.84 -1.01 -3.70
CA ASP A 126 25.42 -0.72 -3.90
C ASP A 126 25.01 0.60 -3.24
N THR A 127 25.52 0.86 -2.03
CA THR A 127 25.27 2.13 -1.32
C THR A 127 25.90 3.30 -2.07
N LEU A 128 27.14 3.17 -2.52
CA LEU A 128 27.84 4.21 -3.28
C LEU A 128 27.08 4.55 -4.58
N GLN A 129 26.61 3.55 -5.32
CA GLN A 129 25.86 3.75 -6.55
C GLN A 129 24.56 4.52 -6.32
N LYS A 130 23.85 4.23 -5.21
CA LYS A 130 22.61 4.94 -4.82
C LYS A 130 22.90 6.39 -4.43
N GLU A 131 23.94 6.62 -3.63
CA GLU A 131 24.34 7.97 -3.20
C GLU A 131 24.80 8.83 -4.39
N GLU A 132 25.54 8.25 -5.34
CA GLU A 132 25.95 8.94 -6.57
C GLU A 132 24.75 9.32 -7.44
N ALA A 133 23.77 8.43 -7.61
CA ALA A 133 22.53 8.71 -8.32
C ALA A 133 21.71 9.82 -7.63
N LEU A 134 21.57 9.74 -6.31
CA LEU A 134 20.83 10.73 -5.52
C LEU A 134 21.53 12.10 -5.54
N LYS A 135 22.86 12.13 -5.52
CA LYS A 135 23.64 13.36 -5.66
C LYS A 135 23.44 14.01 -7.03
N ALA A 136 23.39 13.21 -8.10
CA ALA A 136 23.13 13.72 -9.45
C ALA A 136 21.71 14.32 -9.57
N GLU A 137 20.70 13.62 -9.03
CA GLU A 137 19.31 14.10 -9.02
C GLU A 137 19.15 15.40 -8.21
N LEU A 138 19.76 15.47 -7.02
CA LEU A 138 19.75 16.69 -6.20
C LEU A 138 20.47 17.86 -6.87
N ALA A 139 21.58 17.61 -7.57
CA ALA A 139 22.28 18.65 -8.32
C ALA A 139 21.41 19.20 -9.46
N GLU A 140 20.72 18.33 -10.20
CA GLU A 140 19.78 18.76 -11.26
C GLU A 140 18.60 19.55 -10.69
N SER A 141 18.01 19.06 -9.58
CA SER A 141 16.90 19.74 -8.90
C SER A 141 17.32 21.12 -8.36
N ALA A 142 18.52 21.23 -7.81
CA ALA A 142 19.06 22.50 -7.31
C ALA A 142 19.25 23.52 -8.44
N GLU A 143 19.78 23.10 -9.60
CA GLU A 143 19.91 23.97 -10.76
C GLU A 143 18.55 24.39 -11.34
N ARG A 144 17.56 23.48 -11.38
CA ARG A 144 16.18 23.82 -11.77
C ARG A 144 15.58 24.87 -10.85
N LEU A 145 15.65 24.67 -9.53
CA LEU A 145 15.11 25.60 -8.54
C LEU A 145 15.79 26.97 -8.60
N LYS A 146 17.10 27.02 -8.84
CA LYS A 146 17.81 28.30 -9.06
C LYS A 146 17.25 29.04 -10.26
N ARG A 147 17.04 28.36 -11.40
CA ARG A 147 16.47 28.97 -12.61
C ARG A 147 15.05 29.48 -12.38
N GLU A 148 14.19 28.66 -11.76
CA GLU A 148 12.82 29.08 -11.43
C GLU A 148 12.82 30.31 -10.50
N THR A 149 13.73 30.34 -9.51
CA THR A 149 13.87 31.49 -8.62
C THR A 149 14.31 32.74 -9.37
N THR A 150 15.29 32.64 -10.27
CA THR A 150 15.74 33.79 -11.07
C THR A 150 14.63 34.30 -12.01
N ASP A 151 13.87 33.40 -12.63
CA ASP A 151 12.78 33.75 -13.54
C ASP A 151 11.63 34.43 -12.78
N LEU A 152 11.25 33.92 -11.61
CA LEU A 152 10.23 34.53 -10.76
C LEU A 152 10.65 35.90 -10.23
N LEU A 153 11.94 36.08 -9.86
CA LEU A 153 12.46 37.39 -9.47
C LEU A 153 12.39 38.39 -10.64
N ALA A 154 12.76 37.98 -11.85
CA ALA A 154 12.65 38.82 -13.03
C ALA A 154 11.19 39.20 -13.35
N GLN A 155 10.25 38.25 -13.25
CA GLN A 155 8.82 38.52 -13.42
C GLN A 155 8.29 39.49 -12.35
N LEU A 156 8.73 39.34 -11.10
CA LEU A 156 8.36 40.22 -10.00
C LEU A 156 8.85 41.65 -10.25
N GLU A 157 10.09 41.84 -10.70
CA GLU A 157 10.65 43.15 -11.04
C GLU A 157 9.89 43.80 -12.21
N ALA A 158 9.59 43.04 -13.28
CA ALA A 158 8.78 43.52 -14.40
C ALA A 158 7.36 43.94 -13.98
N THR A 159 6.72 43.16 -13.09
CA THR A 159 5.39 43.48 -12.55
C THR A 159 5.42 44.72 -11.65
N ARG A 160 6.49 44.88 -10.85
CA ARG A 160 6.68 46.11 -10.05
C ARG A 160 6.83 47.34 -10.95
N GLY A 161 7.63 47.25 -12.02
CA GLY A 161 7.79 48.35 -12.98
C GLY A 161 6.48 48.74 -13.67
N THR A 162 5.72 47.75 -14.14
CA THR A 162 4.40 48.00 -14.75
C THR A 162 3.39 48.57 -13.76
N ASN A 163 3.38 48.12 -12.50
CA ASN A 163 2.55 48.72 -11.46
C ASN A 163 2.93 50.18 -11.17
N THR A 164 4.22 50.51 -11.08
CA THR A 164 4.65 51.90 -10.88
C THR A 164 4.23 52.80 -12.06
N GLU A 165 4.34 52.32 -13.30
CA GLU A 165 3.85 53.06 -14.47
C GLU A 165 2.32 53.29 -14.43
N ILE A 166 1.55 52.30 -13.97
CA ILE A 166 0.10 52.43 -13.80
C ILE A 166 -0.22 53.45 -12.70
N GLU A 167 0.47 53.38 -11.56
CA GLU A 167 0.30 54.33 -10.46
C GLU A 167 0.60 55.77 -10.89
N GLU A 168 1.68 56.01 -11.63
CA GLU A 168 2.03 57.32 -12.19
C GLU A 168 0.97 57.83 -13.17
N ARG A 169 0.49 56.98 -14.09
CA ARG A 169 -0.60 57.35 -15.02
C ARG A 169 -1.90 57.68 -14.30
N MET A 170 -2.24 56.93 -13.26
CA MET A 170 -3.44 57.17 -12.45
C MET A 170 -3.32 58.50 -11.68
N ALA A 171 -2.14 58.82 -11.15
CA ALA A 171 -1.87 60.10 -10.51
C ALA A 171 -2.04 61.26 -11.51
N MET A 172 -1.43 61.17 -12.70
CA MET A 172 -1.58 62.19 -13.75
C MET A 172 -3.03 62.39 -14.19
N MET A 173 -3.80 61.31 -14.38
CA MET A 173 -5.23 61.42 -14.72
C MET A 173 -6.05 62.06 -13.60
N ASN A 174 -5.70 61.82 -12.34
CA ASN A 174 -6.38 62.46 -11.22
C ASN A 174 -6.04 63.95 -11.14
N GLU A 175 -4.78 64.35 -11.37
CA GLU A 175 -4.39 65.76 -11.44
C GLU A 175 -5.10 66.50 -12.59
N GLN A 176 -5.22 65.87 -13.77
CA GLN A 176 -5.96 66.42 -14.91
C GLN A 176 -7.48 66.53 -14.68
N LYS A 177 -8.05 65.78 -13.74
CA LYS A 177 -9.47 65.85 -13.37
C LYS A 177 -9.76 66.91 -12.30
N VAL A 178 -8.74 67.36 -11.57
CA VAL A 178 -8.85 68.33 -10.47
C VAL A 178 -8.50 69.75 -10.95
N ALA A 179 -7.79 69.89 -12.08
CA ALA A 179 -7.58 71.14 -12.80
C ALA A 179 -8.77 71.48 -13.72
#